data_AF-A0A1G7XDF8-F1
#
_entry.id   AF-A0A1G7XDF8-F1
#
_cell.length_a   1.000
_cell.length_b   1.000
_cell.length_c   1.000
_cell.angle_alpha   90.00
_cell.angle_beta   90.00
_cell.angle_gamma   90.00
#
_symmetry.space_group_name_H-M   'P 1'
#
loop_
_entity.id
_entity.type
_entity.pdbx_description
1 polymer ?
#
loop_
_entity_poly.entity_id
_entity_poly.type
_entity_poly.pdbx_seq_one_letter_code
_entity_poly.pdbx_strand_id
1 'polypeptide(L)'
;MPGTERSVRRLAPSEPPPWYPLLGLELGETIQSAVYRAITGLEPGTALGTGALLAALDAADGGGAWERFWLLVGLGGPERVGELRDPDGLTPLLDARPGARLDGVRLTPALTASLTLLRDLVRDFELGPVPPGALAIALVAEPTSAVVSLLTADGERSRSELLELAQDQLLGTSLDGLEVWVEARFNTSTQEPTVEEAIRRARGAAAGENRRADDIDLLDELVTGLESSAPRAALPRLLRTVLPAATAPARVLGTRPLDDVVAESSDRPDAWQLLDKLASGPSRGCAAVFAAAGLTGPGVMADARRARRADGGIRLPATGTYTAVALANMVLVGLVIAVVVVHALGPGSPWELFAVPFLFYRMPADSPVVPAAMVVVLVLVSSPLAAGLNLLSFGTGWMQTRLEMRRLRAVTGVGLTLREYTGHLRRTLRPAFVVRRAALLSAFRIARFSESAAG
;
A
#
# COMPACT_ATOMS: atom_id res chain seq x y z
N MET A 1 50.88 -5.39 -31.30
CA MET A 1 49.80 -5.70 -30.34
C MET A 1 48.49 -5.22 -30.94
N PRO A 2 47.49 -6.08 -31.16
CA PRO A 2 46.24 -5.67 -31.79
C PRO A 2 45.32 -5.01 -30.76
N GLY A 3 44.86 -3.80 -31.08
CA GLY A 3 43.92 -3.03 -30.27
C GLY A 3 42.53 -3.67 -30.32
N THR A 4 41.92 -3.85 -29.15
CA THR A 4 40.54 -4.30 -29.01
C THR A 4 39.61 -3.09 -29.09
N GLU A 5 39.22 -2.72 -30.30
CA GLU A 5 38.05 -1.88 -30.53
C GLU A 5 36.81 -2.64 -30.04
N ARG A 6 36.35 -2.33 -28.82
CA ARG A 6 35.02 -2.71 -28.36
C ARG A 6 34.00 -1.92 -29.16
N SER A 7 33.45 -2.56 -30.20
CA SER A 7 32.32 -2.05 -30.95
C SER A 7 31.13 -1.83 -30.02
N VAL A 8 30.88 -0.57 -29.66
CA VAL A 8 29.63 -0.14 -29.01
C VAL A 8 28.52 -0.29 -30.05
N ARG A 9 27.76 -1.38 -29.96
CA ARG A 9 26.61 -1.67 -30.80
C ARG A 9 25.55 -0.60 -30.53
N ARG A 10 25.46 0.43 -31.38
CA ARG A 10 24.35 1.39 -31.38
C ARG A 10 23.06 0.62 -31.64
N LEU A 11 22.23 0.44 -30.62
CA LEU A 11 20.88 -0.09 -30.75
C LEU A 11 20.04 0.91 -31.56
N ALA A 12 19.39 0.43 -32.62
CA ALA A 12 18.48 1.24 -33.43
C ALA A 12 17.22 1.62 -32.61
N PRO A 13 16.69 2.85 -32.76
CA PRO A 13 15.50 3.29 -32.04
C PRO A 13 14.26 2.74 -32.73
N SER A 14 13.68 1.62 -32.26
CA SER A 14 12.37 1.20 -32.79
C SER A 14 11.44 0.45 -31.83
N GLU A 15 11.85 0.15 -30.58
CA GLU A 15 10.90 -0.28 -29.55
C GLU A 15 11.29 0.35 -28.21
N PRO A 16 10.38 1.08 -27.52
CA PRO A 16 10.65 1.57 -26.17
C PRO A 16 10.88 0.36 -25.24
N PRO A 17 11.97 0.33 -24.44
CA PRO A 17 12.30 -0.82 -23.62
C PRO A 17 11.19 -1.14 -22.59
N PRO A 18 11.07 -2.40 -22.14
CA PRO A 18 9.98 -2.87 -21.27
C PRO A 18 10.15 -2.43 -19.81
N TRP A 19 10.14 -1.13 -19.50
CA TRP A 19 10.29 -0.58 -18.13
C TRP A 19 8.96 -0.43 -17.35
N TYR A 20 8.00 -1.33 -17.61
CA TYR A 20 6.86 -1.61 -16.73
C TYR A 20 7.34 -2.52 -15.57
N PRO A 21 7.48 -2.09 -14.30
CA PRO A 21 7.17 -0.78 -13.75
C PRO A 21 8.24 -0.26 -12.75
N LEU A 22 8.65 1.00 -12.88
CA LEU A 22 9.19 1.74 -11.73
C LEU A 22 8.08 1.80 -10.67
N LEU A 23 8.14 0.90 -9.69
CA LEU A 23 7.28 0.88 -8.50
C LEU A 23 5.80 0.51 -8.69
N GLY A 24 5.42 -0.02 -9.84
CA GLY A 24 4.01 -0.33 -10.16
C GLY A 24 3.22 0.90 -10.65
N LEU A 25 3.90 1.93 -11.14
CA LEU A 25 3.29 3.16 -11.65
C LEU A 25 3.25 3.18 -13.18
N GLU A 26 2.19 3.77 -13.73
CA GLU A 26 2.10 4.13 -15.16
C GLU A 26 2.80 5.48 -15.38
N LEU A 27 4.06 5.44 -15.82
CA LEU A 27 4.84 6.65 -16.08
C LEU A 27 4.34 7.37 -17.34
N GLY A 28 4.30 8.70 -17.34
CA GLY A 28 4.12 9.48 -18.58
C GLY A 28 5.37 9.47 -19.47
N GLU A 29 5.21 9.70 -20.77
CA GLU A 29 6.28 9.64 -21.78
C GLU A 29 7.51 10.51 -21.43
N THR A 30 7.29 11.71 -20.91
CA THR A 30 8.38 12.62 -20.49
C THR A 30 9.24 12.00 -19.38
N ILE A 31 8.62 11.37 -18.37
CA ILE A 31 9.35 10.70 -17.28
C ILE A 31 10.12 9.49 -17.79
N GLN A 32 9.51 8.73 -18.71
CA GLN A 32 10.16 7.57 -19.31
C GLN A 32 11.41 7.98 -20.10
N SER A 33 11.29 9.03 -20.92
CA SER A 33 12.39 9.64 -21.65
C SER A 33 13.48 10.15 -20.71
N ALA A 34 13.10 10.83 -19.63
CA ALA A 34 14.02 11.32 -18.60
C ALA A 34 14.79 10.18 -17.91
N VAL A 35 14.09 9.14 -17.47
CA VAL A 35 14.72 7.96 -16.84
C VAL A 35 15.69 7.30 -17.80
N TYR A 36 15.27 7.09 -19.06
CA TYR A 36 16.13 6.49 -20.08
C TYR A 36 17.39 7.32 -20.32
N ARG A 37 17.24 8.64 -20.51
CA ARG A 37 18.37 9.56 -20.67
C ARG A 37 19.30 9.52 -19.47
N ALA A 38 18.76 9.58 -18.25
CA ALA A 38 19.52 9.52 -17.02
C ALA A 38 20.35 8.22 -16.94
N ILE A 39 19.75 7.07 -17.24
CA ILE A 39 20.43 5.77 -17.24
C ILE A 39 21.54 5.71 -18.30
N THR A 40 21.24 6.14 -19.53
CA THR A 40 22.21 6.07 -20.64
C THR A 40 23.37 7.06 -20.50
N GLY A 41 23.17 8.16 -19.74
CA GLY A 41 24.20 9.16 -19.47
C GLY A 41 25.11 8.83 -18.28
N LEU A 42 24.85 7.76 -17.53
CA LEU A 42 25.65 7.40 -16.36
C LEU A 42 27.01 6.82 -16.74
N GLU A 43 28.05 7.23 -16.01
CA GLU A 43 29.36 6.58 -16.07
C GLU A 43 29.26 5.14 -15.53
N PRO A 44 29.95 4.16 -16.16
CA PRO A 44 29.91 2.78 -15.71
C PRO A 44 30.32 2.63 -14.23
N GLY A 45 29.45 1.99 -13.44
CA GLY A 45 29.69 1.74 -12.01
C GLY A 45 29.19 2.84 -11.06
N THR A 46 28.65 3.94 -11.58
CA THR A 46 28.01 4.99 -10.78
C THR A 46 26.55 4.66 -10.46
N ALA A 47 26.05 5.17 -9.34
CA ALA A 47 24.64 5.06 -8.97
C ALA A 47 23.84 6.22 -9.56
N LEU A 48 22.61 5.96 -10.00
CA LEU A 48 21.68 7.00 -10.43
C LEU A 48 21.22 7.80 -9.21
N GLY A 49 21.51 9.10 -9.21
CA GLY A 49 21.14 10.04 -8.16
C GLY A 49 19.94 10.93 -8.48
N THR A 50 19.47 11.70 -7.50
CA THR A 50 18.33 12.61 -7.69
C THR A 50 18.67 13.77 -8.64
N GLY A 51 19.90 14.29 -8.59
CA GLY A 51 20.37 15.35 -9.49
C GLY A 51 20.42 14.92 -10.96
N ALA A 52 21.00 13.74 -11.23
CA ALA A 52 21.07 13.18 -12.58
C ALA A 52 19.67 12.95 -13.18
N LEU A 53 18.71 12.47 -12.37
CA LEU A 53 17.34 12.30 -12.83
C LEU A 53 16.65 13.65 -13.09
N LEU A 54 16.87 14.67 -12.25
CA LEU A 54 16.33 16.00 -12.45
C LEU A 54 16.85 16.64 -13.74
N ALA A 55 18.16 16.57 -13.99
CA ALA A 55 18.77 17.09 -15.21
C ALA A 55 18.19 16.41 -16.47
N ALA A 56 17.99 15.10 -16.41
CA ALA A 56 17.39 14.37 -17.51
C ALA A 56 15.90 14.68 -17.71
N LEU A 57 15.19 15.03 -16.62
CA LEU A 57 13.78 15.43 -16.65
C LEU A 57 13.60 16.80 -17.31
N ASP A 58 14.43 17.78 -16.94
CA ASP A 58 14.49 19.08 -17.58
C ASP A 58 14.78 18.96 -19.09
N ALA A 59 15.79 18.18 -19.45
CA ALA A 59 16.17 17.94 -20.84
C ALA A 59 15.10 17.18 -21.65
N ALA A 60 14.23 16.42 -20.99
CA ALA A 60 13.12 15.71 -21.63
C ALA A 60 11.89 16.61 -21.84
N ASP A 61 11.71 17.65 -21.03
CA ASP A 61 10.58 18.60 -21.14
C ASP A 61 10.78 19.63 -22.25
N GLY A 62 12.03 19.87 -22.68
CA GLY A 62 12.32 20.68 -23.87
C GLY A 62 12.04 22.19 -23.71
N GLY A 63 12.26 22.75 -22.52
CA GLY A 63 12.10 24.19 -22.24
C GLY A 63 10.68 24.62 -21.85
N GLY A 64 9.83 23.68 -21.42
CA GLY A 64 8.46 23.96 -21.00
C GLY A 64 8.35 24.52 -19.59
N ALA A 65 7.69 23.75 -18.73
CA ALA A 65 7.38 24.14 -17.36
C ALA A 65 8.66 24.32 -16.50
N TRP A 66 9.70 23.55 -16.82
CA TRP A 66 10.98 23.60 -16.11
C TRP A 66 11.74 24.91 -16.30
N GLU A 67 11.72 25.50 -17.49
CA GLU A 67 12.41 26.78 -17.72
C GLU A 67 11.85 27.88 -16.81
N ARG A 68 10.52 27.95 -16.68
CA ARG A 68 9.86 28.88 -15.75
C ARG A 68 10.19 28.57 -14.29
N PHE A 69 10.23 27.29 -13.92
CA PHE A 69 10.63 26.88 -12.59
C PHE A 69 12.06 27.32 -12.26
N TRP A 70 13.02 27.14 -13.17
CA TRP A 70 14.40 27.60 -12.98
C TRP A 70 14.50 29.11 -12.81
N LEU A 71 13.79 29.88 -13.64
CA LEU A 71 13.73 31.33 -13.52
C LEU A 71 13.19 31.76 -12.16
N LEU A 72 12.12 31.11 -11.68
CA LEU A 72 11.50 31.42 -10.39
C LEU A 72 12.31 30.97 -9.20
N VAL A 73 13.18 29.96 -9.33
CA VAL A 73 14.12 29.54 -8.29
C VAL A 73 15.45 30.32 -8.37
N GLY A 74 15.66 31.16 -9.39
CA GLY A 74 16.84 32.02 -9.48
C GLY A 74 18.17 31.29 -9.71
N LEU A 75 18.13 29.98 -9.95
CA LEU A 75 19.28 29.20 -10.37
C LEU A 75 19.36 29.29 -11.89
N GLY A 76 20.49 29.78 -12.41
CA GLY A 76 20.72 30.12 -13.82
C GLY A 76 20.69 28.96 -14.83
N GLY A 77 19.72 28.06 -14.71
CA GLY A 77 19.42 26.99 -15.66
C GLY A 77 19.96 25.62 -15.26
N PRO A 78 19.69 24.61 -16.11
CA PRO A 78 19.97 23.20 -15.86
C PRO A 78 21.46 22.85 -15.85
N GLU A 79 22.33 23.74 -16.34
CA GLU A 79 23.79 23.53 -16.37
C GLU A 79 24.34 23.25 -14.97
N ARG A 80 23.81 23.92 -13.94
CA ARG A 80 24.18 23.69 -12.53
C ARG A 80 23.72 22.33 -11.99
N VAL A 81 22.72 21.71 -12.61
CA VAL A 81 22.19 20.41 -12.16
C VAL A 81 23.13 19.28 -12.57
N GLY A 82 23.78 19.38 -13.74
CA GLY A 82 24.74 18.38 -14.22
C GLY A 82 26.01 18.28 -13.38
N GLU A 83 26.34 19.34 -12.63
CA GLU A 83 27.49 19.39 -11.72
C GLU A 83 27.20 18.77 -10.35
N LEU A 84 25.93 18.51 -10.02
CA LEU A 84 25.53 17.91 -8.75
C LEU A 84 25.83 16.42 -8.74
N ARG A 85 26.84 16.06 -7.95
CA ARG A 85 27.02 14.68 -7.51
C ARG A 85 26.31 14.50 -6.19
N ASP A 86 25.41 13.52 -6.10
CA ASP A 86 24.88 13.07 -4.81
C ASP A 86 26.10 12.72 -3.93
N PRO A 87 26.18 13.23 -2.69
CA PRO A 87 27.32 12.99 -1.80
C PRO A 87 27.57 11.48 -1.58
N ASP A 88 26.50 10.68 -1.63
CA ASP A 88 26.53 9.21 -1.53
C ASP A 88 26.90 8.50 -2.84
N GLY A 89 26.87 9.21 -3.98
CA GLY A 89 27.16 8.67 -5.30
C GLY A 89 28.64 8.40 -5.56
N LEU A 90 29.53 8.96 -4.73
CA LEU A 90 30.98 8.83 -4.83
C LEU A 90 31.56 7.74 -3.93
N THR A 91 30.78 7.13 -3.04
CA THR A 91 31.27 6.04 -2.21
C THR A 91 31.58 4.83 -3.10
N PRO A 92 32.83 4.35 -3.17
CA PRO A 92 33.18 3.18 -3.96
C PRO A 92 32.29 1.99 -3.60
N LEU A 93 31.88 1.23 -4.62
CA LEU A 93 30.94 0.09 -4.60
C LEU A 93 31.21 -1.02 -3.57
N LEU A 94 32.30 -0.94 -2.80
CA LEU A 94 32.85 -2.00 -1.97
C LEU A 94 32.13 -2.17 -0.63
N ASP A 95 31.45 -1.15 -0.08
CA ASP A 95 30.87 -1.20 1.28
C ASP A 95 29.33 -1.04 1.37
N ALA A 96 28.63 -0.86 0.24
CA ALA A 96 27.20 -0.55 0.26
C ALA A 96 26.29 -1.80 0.28
N ARG A 97 25.36 -1.84 1.25
CA ARG A 97 24.22 -2.79 1.35
C ARG A 97 23.51 -2.96 -0.02
N PRO A 98 22.82 -4.09 -0.28
CA PRO A 98 22.07 -4.28 -1.54
C PRO A 98 20.97 -3.21 -1.70
N GLY A 99 21.30 -2.13 -2.43
CA GLY A 99 20.38 -1.03 -2.74
C GLY A 99 19.36 -1.40 -3.81
N ALA A 100 18.34 -0.55 -3.96
CA ALA A 100 17.36 -0.66 -5.03
C ALA A 100 18.05 -0.55 -6.40
N ARG A 101 17.56 -1.32 -7.38
CA ARG A 101 18.07 -1.32 -8.75
C ARG A 101 16.97 -0.95 -9.73
N LEU A 102 17.34 -0.20 -10.75
CA LEU A 102 16.53 0.16 -11.89
C LEU A 102 17.27 -0.23 -13.16
N ASP A 103 16.73 -1.19 -13.91
CA ASP A 103 17.38 -1.73 -15.12
C ASP A 103 18.86 -2.13 -14.91
N GLY A 104 19.12 -2.80 -13.79
CA GLY A 104 20.48 -3.19 -13.39
C GLY A 104 21.35 -2.06 -12.84
N VAL A 105 20.97 -0.79 -13.01
CA VAL A 105 21.63 0.39 -12.42
C VAL A 105 21.25 0.53 -10.95
N ARG A 106 22.22 0.84 -10.09
CA ARG A 106 21.96 1.10 -8.67
C ARG A 106 21.37 2.50 -8.49
N LEU A 107 20.43 2.65 -7.57
CA LEU A 107 19.89 3.96 -7.17
C LEU A 107 20.58 4.45 -5.90
N THR A 108 20.78 5.77 -5.76
CA THR A 108 21.17 6.35 -4.47
C THR A 108 20.04 6.16 -3.44
N PRO A 109 20.34 6.17 -2.12
CA PRO A 109 19.32 6.10 -1.08
C PRO A 109 18.27 7.21 -1.22
N ALA A 110 18.70 8.46 -1.46
CA ALA A 110 17.83 9.61 -1.65
C ALA A 110 16.88 9.43 -2.85
N LEU A 111 17.38 8.92 -3.99
CA LEU A 111 16.52 8.66 -5.13
C LEU A 111 15.54 7.52 -4.86
N THR A 112 15.96 6.48 -4.15
CA THR A 112 15.07 5.38 -3.75
C THR A 112 13.92 5.88 -2.86
N ALA A 113 14.24 6.76 -1.90
CA ALA A 113 13.26 7.40 -1.03
C ALA A 113 12.32 8.31 -1.84
N SER A 114 12.86 9.17 -2.70
CA SER A 114 12.10 10.05 -3.60
C SER A 114 11.11 9.28 -4.47
N LEU A 115 11.54 8.19 -5.11
CA LEU A 115 10.63 7.37 -5.94
C LEU A 115 9.56 6.67 -5.08
N THR A 116 9.90 6.24 -3.86
CA THR A 116 8.93 5.67 -2.93
C THR A 116 7.87 6.72 -2.54
N LEU A 117 8.27 7.96 -2.32
CA LEU A 117 7.36 9.09 -2.10
C LEU A 117 6.51 9.36 -3.31
N LEU A 118 7.09 9.35 -4.52
CA LEU A 118 6.34 9.53 -5.78
C LEU A 118 5.20 8.51 -5.90
N ARG A 119 5.48 7.23 -5.66
CA ARG A 119 4.44 6.19 -5.71
C ARG A 119 3.31 6.46 -4.74
N ASP A 120 3.68 6.87 -3.53
CA ASP A 120 2.70 7.12 -2.49
C ASP A 120 1.90 8.40 -2.77
N LEU A 121 2.55 9.45 -3.29
CA LEU A 121 1.94 10.70 -3.74
C LEU A 121 0.91 10.43 -4.85
N VAL A 122 1.34 9.73 -5.90
CA VAL A 122 0.47 9.35 -7.04
C VAL A 122 -0.75 8.57 -6.58
N ARG A 123 -0.58 7.63 -5.64
CA ARG A 123 -1.70 6.84 -5.13
C ARG A 123 -2.63 7.66 -4.26
N ASP A 124 -2.08 8.47 -3.34
CA ASP A 124 -2.87 9.18 -2.34
C ASP A 124 -3.61 10.38 -2.94
N PHE A 125 -3.10 10.97 -4.03
CA PHE A 125 -3.70 12.09 -4.78
C PHE A 125 -4.27 11.68 -6.16
N GLU A 126 -4.35 10.38 -6.46
CA GLU A 126 -4.91 9.82 -7.71
C GLU A 126 -4.31 10.39 -9.02
N LEU A 127 -2.99 10.60 -9.05
CA LEU A 127 -2.29 11.22 -10.17
C LEU A 127 -1.86 10.18 -11.23
N GLY A 128 -2.77 9.80 -12.13
CA GLY A 128 -2.49 8.82 -13.19
C GLY A 128 -2.83 9.33 -14.60
N PRO A 129 -1.93 9.19 -15.60
CA PRO A 129 -0.55 8.72 -15.52
C PRO A 129 0.35 9.69 -14.73
N VAL A 130 1.52 9.23 -14.26
CA VAL A 130 2.40 10.06 -13.40
C VAL A 130 2.88 11.31 -14.15
N PRO A 131 2.50 12.52 -13.71
CA PRO A 131 2.93 13.75 -14.37
C PRO A 131 4.35 14.15 -13.94
N PRO A 132 5.15 14.83 -14.79
CA PRO A 132 6.50 15.29 -14.45
C PRO A 132 6.57 16.12 -13.16
N GLY A 133 5.56 16.96 -12.91
CA GLY A 133 5.46 17.75 -11.67
C GLY A 133 5.34 16.90 -10.40
N ALA A 134 4.70 15.73 -10.45
CA ALA A 134 4.65 14.83 -9.29
C ALA A 134 6.03 14.24 -8.97
N LEU A 135 6.83 13.90 -9.99
CA LEU A 135 8.21 13.46 -9.80
C LEU A 135 9.07 14.60 -9.23
N ALA A 136 8.91 15.83 -9.73
CA ALA A 136 9.59 17.01 -9.18
C ALA A 136 9.27 17.21 -7.69
N ILE A 137 7.98 17.20 -7.33
CA ILE A 137 7.52 17.30 -5.94
C ILE A 137 8.16 16.19 -5.08
N ALA A 138 8.21 14.96 -5.56
CA ALA A 138 8.79 13.85 -4.80
C ALA A 138 10.32 14.00 -4.61
N LEU A 139 11.03 14.54 -5.59
CA LEU A 139 12.47 14.84 -5.48
C LEU A 139 12.71 15.99 -4.48
N VAL A 140 11.89 17.05 -4.52
CA VAL A 140 11.98 18.20 -3.59
C VAL A 140 11.50 17.84 -2.18
N ALA A 141 10.56 16.92 -2.03
CA ALA A 141 10.07 16.50 -0.73
C ALA A 141 11.16 15.78 0.08
N GLU A 142 12.00 14.97 -0.57
CA GLU A 142 13.09 14.22 0.05
C GLU A 142 14.22 15.14 0.55
N PRO A 143 14.38 15.32 1.87
CA PRO A 143 15.31 16.31 2.44
C PRO A 143 16.78 15.95 2.19
N THR A 144 17.09 14.68 1.94
CA THR A 144 18.46 14.22 1.67
C THR A 144 18.82 14.27 0.18
N SER A 145 17.91 14.71 -0.69
CA SER A 145 18.18 14.78 -2.12
C SER A 145 19.20 15.88 -2.45
N ALA A 146 20.08 15.61 -3.42
CA ALA A 146 20.91 16.65 -4.02
C ALA A 146 20.07 17.77 -4.66
N VAL A 147 18.82 17.47 -5.04
CA VAL A 147 17.89 18.46 -5.58
C VAL A 147 17.57 19.52 -4.54
N VAL A 148 17.12 19.12 -3.35
CA VAL A 148 16.84 20.08 -2.26
C VAL A 148 18.11 20.86 -1.91
N SER A 149 19.23 20.16 -1.73
CA SER A 149 20.51 20.80 -1.42
C SER A 149 20.91 21.88 -2.43
N LEU A 150 20.69 21.65 -3.73
CA LEU A 150 20.92 22.63 -4.78
C LEU A 150 19.94 23.80 -4.68
N LEU A 151 18.63 23.51 -4.63
CA LEU A 151 17.58 24.51 -4.72
C LEU A 151 17.55 25.42 -3.47
N THR A 152 18.11 24.98 -2.35
CA THR A 152 18.22 25.75 -1.10
C THR A 152 19.64 26.25 -0.82
N ALA A 153 20.62 26.06 -1.71
CA ALA A 153 22.03 26.38 -1.45
C ALA A 153 22.27 27.86 -1.13
N ASP A 154 21.54 28.75 -1.80
CA ASP A 154 21.66 30.20 -1.62
C ASP A 154 20.86 30.73 -0.40
N GLY A 155 20.14 29.85 0.30
CA GLY A 155 19.37 30.17 1.50
C GLY A 155 18.13 31.05 1.29
N GLU A 156 17.85 31.48 0.06
CA GLU A 156 16.74 32.38 -0.26
C GLU A 156 15.36 31.71 -0.21
N ARG A 157 15.30 30.38 -0.33
CA ARG A 157 14.04 29.63 -0.34
C ARG A 157 14.05 28.45 0.61
N SER A 158 12.92 28.30 1.29
CA SER A 158 12.57 27.15 2.10
C SER A 158 12.07 25.99 1.23
N ARG A 159 12.12 24.77 1.77
CA ARG A 159 11.58 23.58 1.09
C ARG A 159 10.06 23.70 0.83
N SER A 160 9.30 24.32 1.73
CA SER A 160 7.86 24.56 1.54
C SER A 160 7.61 25.45 0.32
N GLU A 161 8.34 26.56 0.18
CA GLU A 161 8.24 27.44 -1.00
C GLU A 161 8.60 26.70 -2.29
N LEU A 162 9.60 25.81 -2.26
CA LEU A 162 9.94 24.98 -3.43
C LEU A 162 8.83 23.99 -3.79
N LEU A 163 8.13 23.42 -2.80
CA LEU A 163 6.99 22.54 -3.04
C LEU A 163 5.78 23.31 -3.59
N GLU A 164 5.52 24.52 -3.10
CA GLU A 164 4.50 25.41 -3.66
C GLU A 164 4.81 25.77 -5.12
N LEU A 165 6.04 26.18 -5.40
CA LEU A 165 6.50 26.48 -6.77
C LEU A 165 6.41 25.26 -7.69
N ALA A 166 6.76 24.06 -7.21
CA ALA A 166 6.66 22.85 -8.01
C ALA A 166 5.20 22.49 -8.33
N GLN A 167 4.28 22.68 -7.38
CA GLN A 167 2.85 22.49 -7.62
C GLN A 167 2.30 23.47 -8.65
N ASP A 168 2.60 24.75 -8.49
CA ASP A 168 2.10 25.81 -9.36
C ASP A 168 2.68 25.69 -10.77
N GLN A 169 4.00 25.53 -10.90
CA GLN A 169 4.70 25.64 -12.17
C GLN A 169 4.81 24.32 -12.94
N LEU A 170 5.05 23.21 -12.23
CA LEU A 170 5.35 21.91 -12.86
C LEU A 170 4.15 20.97 -12.86
N LEU A 171 3.37 20.95 -11.77
CA LEU A 171 2.17 20.14 -11.69
C LEU A 171 0.96 20.86 -12.31
N GLY A 172 0.92 22.18 -12.26
CA GLY A 172 -0.17 23.02 -12.77
C GLY A 172 -1.43 22.98 -11.91
N THR A 173 -1.37 22.38 -10.71
CA THR A 173 -2.45 22.35 -9.74
C THR A 173 -1.88 22.27 -8.32
N SER A 174 -2.62 22.83 -7.36
CA SER A 174 -2.34 22.63 -5.94
C SER A 174 -2.88 21.26 -5.49
N LEU A 175 -2.15 20.60 -4.60
CA LEU A 175 -2.54 19.37 -3.93
C LEU A 175 -2.88 19.70 -2.48
N ASP A 176 -4.17 19.78 -2.17
CA ASP A 176 -4.65 20.13 -0.83
C ASP A 176 -4.03 19.22 0.24
N GLY A 177 -3.34 19.82 1.20
CA GLY A 177 -2.69 19.10 2.30
C GLY A 177 -1.35 18.45 1.96
N LEU A 178 -0.71 18.79 0.82
CA LEU A 178 0.61 18.27 0.47
C LEU A 178 1.66 18.52 1.55
N GLU A 179 1.71 19.70 2.14
CA GLU A 179 2.70 20.02 3.18
C GLU A 179 2.54 19.12 4.40
N VAL A 180 1.31 18.98 4.90
CA VAL A 180 0.96 18.07 6.00
C VAL A 180 1.31 16.62 5.62
N TRP A 181 1.08 16.23 4.36
CA TRP A 181 1.41 14.90 3.86
C TRP A 181 2.93 14.65 3.83
N VAL A 182 3.72 15.64 3.38
CA VAL A 182 5.19 15.58 3.35
C VAL A 182 5.74 15.56 4.77
N GLU A 183 5.27 16.46 5.63
CA GLU A 183 5.63 16.51 7.04
C GLU A 183 5.35 15.19 7.73
N ALA A 184 4.17 14.58 7.54
CA ALA A 184 3.85 13.29 8.14
C ALA A 184 4.82 12.15 7.75
N ARG A 185 5.59 12.28 6.67
CA ARG A 185 6.59 11.28 6.24
C ARG A 185 7.99 11.54 6.76
N PHE A 186 8.34 12.79 6.99
CA PHE A 186 9.69 13.18 7.44
C PHE A 186 9.75 13.55 8.91
N ASN A 187 8.67 14.12 9.44
CA ASN A 187 8.45 14.31 10.86
C ASN A 187 8.11 12.99 11.55
N THR A 188 8.19 11.83 10.88
CA THR A 188 8.38 10.52 11.54
C THR A 188 9.72 10.41 12.29
N SER A 189 10.49 11.51 12.39
CA SER A 189 11.48 11.75 13.45
C SER A 189 10.87 12.19 14.79
N THR A 190 9.55 12.43 14.86
CA THR A 190 8.81 12.02 16.06
C THR A 190 9.03 10.53 16.13
N GLN A 191 10.03 10.15 16.93
CA GLN A 191 10.20 8.81 17.46
C GLN A 191 8.82 8.18 17.50
N GLU A 192 8.62 7.02 16.84
CA GLU A 192 7.52 6.13 17.24
C GLU A 192 7.40 6.30 18.75
N PRO A 193 6.26 6.78 19.28
CA PRO A 193 6.17 7.12 20.69
C PRO A 193 6.72 5.91 21.39
N THR A 194 7.90 6.10 21.99
CA THR A 194 8.68 4.94 22.42
C THR A 194 7.74 4.15 23.31
N VAL A 195 7.81 2.83 23.31
CA VAL A 195 6.90 2.06 24.17
C VAL A 195 6.95 2.59 25.62
N GLU A 196 8.12 3.05 26.05
CA GLU A 196 8.35 3.85 27.24
C GLU A 196 7.41 5.08 27.38
N GLU A 197 7.29 5.88 26.32
CA GLU A 197 6.43 7.05 26.27
C GLU A 197 4.94 6.71 26.23
N ALA A 198 4.52 5.67 25.50
CA ALA A 198 3.15 5.17 25.55
C ALA A 198 2.78 4.69 26.97
N ILE A 199 3.66 3.92 27.61
CA ILE A 199 3.51 3.49 29.01
C ILE A 199 3.45 4.70 29.95
N ARG A 200 4.32 5.70 29.74
CA ARG A 200 4.37 6.92 30.55
C ARG A 200 3.08 7.74 30.41
N ARG A 201 2.54 7.89 29.21
CA ARG A 201 1.27 8.60 28.96
C ARG A 201 0.09 7.86 29.56
N ALA A 202 0.02 6.53 29.40
CA ALA A 202 -0.99 5.69 30.05
C ALA A 202 -0.98 5.86 31.59
N ARG A 203 0.22 5.85 32.20
CA ARG A 203 0.39 6.14 33.64
C ARG A 203 -0.06 7.56 34.02
N GLY A 204 0.29 8.55 33.22
CA GLY A 204 -0.10 9.95 33.45
C GLY A 204 -1.63 10.17 33.38
N ALA A 205 -2.28 9.58 32.37
CA ALA A 205 -3.73 9.66 32.19
C ALA A 205 -4.48 9.02 33.37
N ALA A 206 -4.04 7.82 33.80
CA ALA A 206 -4.61 7.14 34.96
C ALA A 206 -4.39 7.92 36.27
N ALA A 207 -3.21 8.51 36.46
CA ALA A 207 -2.90 9.31 37.64
C ALA A 207 -3.79 10.56 37.75
N GLY A 208 -4.11 11.22 36.64
CA GLY A 208 -5.05 12.34 36.61
C GLY A 208 -6.47 11.98 37.08
N GLU A 209 -6.83 10.70 36.98
CA GLU A 209 -8.10 10.15 37.44
C GLU A 209 -8.00 9.47 38.82
N ASN A 210 -6.88 9.63 39.54
CA ASN A 210 -6.61 8.96 40.84
C ASN A 210 -6.76 7.43 40.80
N ARG A 211 -6.41 6.79 39.67
CA ARG A 211 -6.44 5.33 39.51
C ARG A 211 -5.09 4.79 39.03
N ARG A 212 -4.90 3.47 39.17
CA ARG A 212 -3.74 2.78 38.58
C ARG A 212 -3.97 2.58 37.08
N ALA A 213 -2.90 2.69 36.30
CA ALA A 213 -2.95 2.42 34.87
C ALA A 213 -3.19 0.94 34.61
N ASP A 214 -3.98 0.66 33.58
CA ASP A 214 -4.35 -0.68 33.17
C ASP A 214 -4.10 -0.94 31.68
N ASP A 215 -4.42 -2.16 31.25
CA ASP A 215 -4.20 -2.62 29.89
C ASP A 215 -5.08 -1.91 28.85
N ILE A 216 -6.20 -1.28 29.26
CA ILE A 216 -7.03 -0.46 28.38
C ILE A 216 -6.38 0.91 28.13
N ASP A 217 -5.75 1.52 29.15
CA ASP A 217 -4.97 2.75 28.96
C ASP A 217 -3.82 2.54 27.98
N LEU A 218 -3.13 1.40 28.12
CA LEU A 218 -2.07 1.04 27.20
C LEU A 218 -2.61 0.80 25.79
N LEU A 219 -3.75 0.12 25.65
CA LEU A 219 -4.37 -0.11 24.34
C LEU A 219 -4.72 1.22 23.64
N ASP A 220 -5.24 2.21 24.37
CA ASP A 220 -5.60 3.52 23.83
C ASP A 220 -4.37 4.31 23.33
N GLU A 221 -3.31 4.34 24.13
CA GLU A 221 -2.04 4.98 23.76
C GLU A 221 -1.35 4.27 22.60
N LEU A 222 -1.35 2.94 22.58
CA LEU A 222 -0.78 2.15 21.47
C LEU A 222 -1.55 2.41 20.18
N VAL A 223 -2.88 2.44 20.22
CA VAL A 223 -3.70 2.70 19.02
C VAL A 223 -3.44 4.11 18.49
N THR A 224 -3.35 5.09 19.37
CA THR A 224 -3.04 6.48 19.01
C THR A 224 -1.64 6.61 18.39
N GLY A 225 -0.63 5.98 19.01
CA GLY A 225 0.74 5.97 18.50
C GLY A 225 0.88 5.24 17.16
N LEU A 226 0.28 4.05 17.04
CA LEU A 226 0.34 3.23 15.82
C LEU A 226 -0.35 3.87 14.62
N GLU A 227 -1.37 4.72 14.84
CA GLU A 227 -1.98 5.45 13.73
C GLU A 227 -1.05 6.52 13.17
N SER A 228 -0.26 7.18 14.03
CA SER A 228 0.75 8.13 13.57
C SER A 228 1.91 7.47 12.84
N SER A 229 2.39 6.29 13.30
CA SER A 229 3.53 5.62 12.69
C SER A 229 3.17 4.75 11.48
N ALA A 230 1.98 4.14 11.49
CA ALA A 230 1.50 3.25 10.44
C ALA A 230 0.08 3.64 10.02
N PRO A 231 -0.14 4.82 9.42
CA PRO A 231 -1.47 5.31 9.05
C PRO A 231 -2.21 4.35 8.11
N ARG A 232 -1.49 3.47 7.41
CA ARG A 232 -2.07 2.46 6.49
C ARG A 232 -2.60 1.21 7.18
N ALA A 233 -2.31 1.01 8.46
CA ALA A 233 -2.82 -0.14 9.19
C ALA A 233 -4.32 0.04 9.48
N ALA A 234 -5.13 -0.90 9.01
CA ALA A 234 -6.58 -0.87 9.26
C ALA A 234 -6.93 -1.10 10.74
N LEU A 235 -6.07 -1.78 11.50
CA LEU A 235 -6.31 -2.18 12.88
C LEU A 235 -6.37 -0.97 13.85
N PRO A 236 -5.37 -0.06 13.91
CA PRO A 236 -5.44 1.14 14.76
C PRO A 236 -6.68 1.98 14.48
N ARG A 237 -6.99 2.25 13.20
CA ARG A 237 -8.18 3.02 12.79
C ARG A 237 -9.47 2.42 13.34
N LEU A 238 -9.65 1.10 13.21
CA LEU A 238 -10.85 0.42 13.71
C LEU A 238 -10.95 0.48 15.23
N LEU A 239 -9.85 0.22 15.95
CA LEU A 239 -9.83 0.29 17.40
C LEU A 239 -10.15 1.71 17.90
N ARG A 240 -9.58 2.73 17.26
CA ARG A 240 -9.82 4.14 17.62
C ARG A 240 -11.28 4.55 17.51
N THR A 241 -12.01 4.02 16.52
CA THR A 241 -13.45 4.32 16.38
C THR A 241 -14.31 3.74 17.51
N VAL A 242 -13.82 2.71 18.21
CA VAL A 242 -14.59 1.96 19.22
C VAL A 242 -14.14 2.27 20.64
N LEU A 243 -12.84 2.52 20.84
CA LEU A 243 -12.22 2.76 22.14
C LEU A 243 -12.99 3.79 22.98
N PRO A 244 -13.29 5.03 22.50
CA PRO A 244 -13.96 6.03 23.33
C PRO A 244 -15.31 5.58 23.90
N ALA A 245 -16.07 4.79 23.15
CA ALA A 245 -17.37 4.27 23.58
C ALA A 245 -17.26 2.99 24.42
N ALA A 246 -16.19 2.21 24.24
CA ALA A 246 -16.00 0.90 24.86
C ALA A 246 -15.20 0.94 26.17
N THR A 247 -14.38 1.98 26.41
CA THR A 247 -13.44 2.06 27.55
C THR A 247 -14.13 1.90 28.90
N ALA A 248 -15.16 2.70 29.20
CA ALA A 248 -15.83 2.63 30.50
C ALA A 248 -16.54 1.27 30.73
N PRO A 249 -17.34 0.74 29.79
CA PRO A 249 -17.90 -0.62 29.92
C PRO A 249 -16.85 -1.72 30.05
N ALA A 250 -15.75 -1.62 29.29
CA ALA A 250 -14.69 -2.62 29.30
C ALA A 250 -13.97 -2.67 30.66
N ARG A 251 -13.76 -1.53 31.32
CA ARG A 251 -13.16 -1.51 32.67
C ARG A 251 -14.01 -2.25 33.71
N VAL A 252 -15.33 -2.18 33.61
CA VAL A 252 -16.26 -2.90 34.51
C VAL A 252 -16.13 -4.43 34.37
N LEU A 253 -15.79 -4.92 33.18
CA LEU A 253 -15.62 -6.36 32.92
C LEU A 253 -14.33 -6.92 33.53
N GLY A 254 -13.38 -6.06 33.88
CA GLY A 254 -12.10 -6.38 34.52
C GLY A 254 -10.92 -6.15 33.60
N THR A 255 -9.93 -5.43 34.13
CA THR A 255 -8.67 -5.08 33.46
C THR A 255 -7.48 -5.76 34.12
N ARG A 256 -6.33 -5.70 33.45
CA ARG A 256 -5.04 -6.11 34.02
C ARG A 256 -4.22 -4.87 34.37
N PRO A 257 -3.52 -4.85 35.52
CA PRO A 257 -2.56 -3.80 35.81
C PRO A 257 -1.53 -3.66 34.68
N LEU A 258 -1.20 -2.41 34.32
CA LEU A 258 -0.25 -2.12 33.26
C LEU A 258 1.12 -2.79 33.53
N ASP A 259 1.58 -2.76 34.77
CA ASP A 259 2.87 -3.32 35.15
C ASP A 259 2.96 -4.84 34.89
N ASP A 260 1.85 -5.57 35.04
CA ASP A 260 1.80 -7.01 34.74
C ASP A 260 1.92 -7.26 33.23
N VAL A 261 1.34 -6.39 32.40
CA VAL A 261 1.43 -6.51 30.94
C VAL A 261 2.85 -6.22 30.46
N VAL A 262 3.49 -5.18 31.02
CA VAL A 262 4.85 -4.78 30.67
C VAL A 262 5.87 -5.82 31.16
N ALA A 263 5.71 -6.37 32.38
CA ALA A 263 6.61 -7.38 32.92
C ALA A 263 6.62 -8.69 32.11
N GLU A 264 5.52 -9.01 31.43
CA GLU A 264 5.44 -10.18 30.55
C GLU A 264 6.00 -9.95 29.14
N SER A 265 6.44 -8.74 28.83
CA SER A 265 7.05 -8.38 27.54
C SER A 265 8.57 -8.37 27.63
N SER A 266 9.26 -8.59 26.51
CA SER A 266 10.74 -8.54 26.46
C SER A 266 11.27 -7.17 26.90
N ASP A 267 12.54 -7.07 27.31
CA ASP A 267 13.17 -5.84 27.83
C ASP A 267 12.97 -4.57 27.00
N ARG A 268 12.69 -4.67 25.69
CA ARG A 268 12.37 -3.54 24.80
C ARG A 268 11.34 -3.93 23.75
N PRO A 269 10.05 -3.98 24.12
CA PRO A 269 9.01 -4.32 23.16
C PRO A 269 8.74 -3.11 22.24
N ASP A 270 8.42 -3.38 20.97
CA ASP A 270 7.84 -2.38 20.08
C ASP A 270 6.31 -2.29 20.28
N ALA A 271 5.67 -1.26 19.74
CA ALA A 271 4.23 -1.04 19.92
C ALA A 271 3.38 -2.21 19.39
N TRP A 272 3.81 -2.83 18.28
CA TRP A 272 3.15 -4.01 17.72
C TRP A 272 3.33 -5.25 18.60
N GLN A 273 4.46 -5.42 19.28
CA GLN A 273 4.69 -6.49 20.25
C GLN A 273 3.78 -6.38 21.46
N LEU A 274 3.61 -5.17 22.01
CA LEU A 274 2.66 -4.97 23.10
C LEU A 274 1.23 -5.23 22.66
N LEU A 275 0.84 -4.82 21.45
CA LEU A 275 -0.47 -5.13 20.91
C LEU A 275 -0.68 -6.64 20.68
N ASP A 276 0.33 -7.35 20.17
CA ASP A 276 0.32 -8.82 20.07
C ASP A 276 0.17 -9.46 21.45
N LYS A 277 0.86 -8.91 22.46
CA LYS A 277 0.81 -9.41 23.83
C LYS A 277 -0.57 -9.22 24.46
N LEU A 278 -1.14 -8.02 24.37
CA LEU A 278 -2.51 -7.72 24.79
C LEU A 278 -3.52 -8.64 24.10
N ALA A 279 -3.32 -8.95 22.82
CA ALA A 279 -4.19 -9.83 22.07
C ALA A 279 -4.01 -11.33 22.40
N SER A 280 -2.83 -11.73 22.86
CA SER A 280 -2.51 -13.12 23.23
C SER A 280 -3.05 -13.53 24.60
N GLY A 281 -3.18 -12.57 25.53
CA GLY A 281 -3.74 -12.78 26.87
C GLY A 281 -4.60 -11.60 27.30
N PRO A 282 -5.70 -11.30 26.58
CA PRO A 282 -6.50 -10.12 26.83
C PRO A 282 -7.20 -10.23 28.18
N SER A 283 -7.24 -9.13 28.94
CA SER A 283 -8.23 -9.00 30.00
C SER A 283 -9.65 -9.10 29.45
N ARG A 284 -10.63 -9.28 30.33
CA ARG A 284 -12.05 -9.27 29.92
C ARG A 284 -12.43 -7.93 29.28
N GLY A 285 -11.88 -6.83 29.77
CA GLY A 285 -12.02 -5.50 29.19
C GLY A 285 -11.44 -5.41 27.79
N CYS A 286 -10.17 -5.76 27.59
CA CYS A 286 -9.54 -5.77 26.26
C CYS A 286 -10.29 -6.68 25.27
N ALA A 287 -10.70 -7.88 25.71
CA ALA A 287 -11.49 -8.79 24.88
C ALA A 287 -12.83 -8.17 24.46
N ALA A 288 -13.48 -7.39 25.34
CA ALA A 288 -14.71 -6.67 25.03
C ALA A 288 -14.48 -5.53 24.03
N VAL A 289 -13.39 -4.76 24.16
CA VAL A 289 -13.01 -3.73 23.17
C VAL A 289 -12.77 -4.36 21.80
N PHE A 290 -12.03 -5.48 21.75
CA PHE A 290 -11.82 -6.21 20.50
C PHE A 290 -13.14 -6.70 19.90
N ALA A 291 -14.00 -7.31 20.72
CA ALA A 291 -15.30 -7.79 20.28
C ALA A 291 -16.19 -6.67 19.74
N ALA A 292 -16.19 -5.50 20.39
CA ALA A 292 -16.93 -4.32 19.94
C ALA A 292 -16.42 -3.79 18.58
N ALA A 293 -15.13 -3.96 18.28
CA ALA A 293 -14.55 -3.68 16.96
C ALA A 293 -14.73 -4.83 15.93
N GLY A 294 -15.43 -5.91 16.29
CA GLY A 294 -15.58 -7.10 15.44
C GLY A 294 -14.26 -7.87 15.27
N LEU A 295 -13.36 -7.77 16.24
CA LEU A 295 -12.04 -8.39 16.28
C LEU A 295 -12.04 -9.54 17.29
N THR A 296 -11.23 -10.56 17.03
CA THR A 296 -10.87 -11.59 18.01
C THR A 296 -9.41 -11.41 18.41
N GLY A 297 -9.01 -11.86 19.61
CA GLY A 297 -7.60 -11.85 20.02
C GLY A 297 -6.66 -12.41 18.95
N PRO A 298 -6.89 -13.63 18.42
CA PRO A 298 -6.10 -14.17 17.32
C PRO A 298 -6.07 -13.29 16.07
N GLY A 299 -7.19 -12.65 15.72
CA GLY A 299 -7.26 -11.70 14.62
C GLY A 299 -6.36 -10.48 14.83
N VAL A 300 -6.40 -9.88 16.02
CA VAL A 300 -5.54 -8.74 16.40
C VAL A 300 -4.06 -9.15 16.39
N MET A 301 -3.72 -10.32 16.94
CA MET A 301 -2.35 -10.87 16.88
C MET A 301 -1.85 -11.04 15.44
N ALA A 302 -2.67 -11.63 14.57
CA ALA A 302 -2.31 -11.84 13.18
C ALA A 302 -2.07 -10.51 12.44
N ASP A 303 -2.91 -9.50 12.71
CA ASP A 303 -2.79 -8.15 12.16
C ASP A 303 -1.53 -7.43 12.68
N ALA A 304 -1.27 -7.46 14.00
CA ALA A 304 -0.10 -6.85 14.63
C ALA A 304 1.22 -7.47 14.12
N ARG A 305 1.31 -8.80 14.07
CA ARG A 305 2.51 -9.51 13.57
C ARG A 305 2.75 -9.26 12.09
N ARG A 306 1.68 -9.09 11.31
CA ARG A 306 1.78 -8.76 9.88
C ARG A 306 2.31 -7.34 9.69
N ALA A 307 1.80 -6.37 10.45
CA ALA A 307 2.27 -4.99 10.40
C ALA A 307 3.76 -4.90 10.80
N ARG A 308 4.14 -5.49 11.93
CA ARG A 308 5.54 -5.55 12.39
C ARG A 308 6.52 -6.08 11.35
N ARG A 309 6.11 -7.08 10.55
CA ARG A 309 6.96 -7.62 9.47
C ARG A 309 7.03 -6.73 8.25
N ALA A 310 5.95 -6.02 7.95
CA ALA A 310 5.94 -5.02 6.89
C ALA A 310 6.91 -3.89 7.23
N ASP A 311 6.93 -3.44 8.49
CA ASP A 311 7.84 -2.39 9.00
C ASP A 311 9.30 -2.87 8.98
N GLY A 312 9.54 -4.15 9.30
CA GLY A 312 10.86 -4.77 9.16
C GLY A 312 11.36 -4.97 7.72
N GLY A 313 10.64 -4.45 6.70
CA GLY A 313 11.00 -4.56 5.29
C GLY A 313 10.88 -6.00 4.73
N ILE A 314 10.35 -6.94 5.51
CA ILE A 314 10.16 -8.32 5.08
C ILE A 314 8.93 -8.36 4.18
N ARG A 315 9.16 -8.10 2.89
CA ARG A 315 8.13 -8.32 1.87
C ARG A 315 7.77 -9.79 1.86
N LEU A 316 6.48 -10.08 2.04
CA LEU A 316 5.97 -11.43 1.86
C LEU A 316 6.34 -11.88 0.44
N PRO A 317 7.06 -13.00 0.27
CA PRO A 317 7.37 -13.49 -1.06
C PRO A 317 6.05 -13.64 -1.80
N ALA A 318 5.92 -12.94 -2.94
CA ALA A 318 4.83 -13.13 -3.87
C ALA A 318 4.94 -14.58 -4.34
N THR A 319 4.21 -15.46 -3.67
CA THR A 319 4.25 -16.88 -3.98
C THR A 319 3.54 -17.01 -5.31
N GLY A 320 4.27 -17.34 -6.38
CA GLY A 320 3.69 -17.52 -7.71
C GLY A 320 2.48 -18.45 -7.70
N THR A 321 2.41 -19.38 -6.74
CA THR A 321 1.26 -20.23 -6.44
C THR A 321 -0.02 -19.45 -6.16
N TYR A 322 0.04 -18.33 -5.43
CA TYR A 322 -1.13 -17.51 -5.15
C TYR A 322 -1.66 -16.84 -6.42
N THR A 323 -0.76 -16.22 -7.19
CA THR A 323 -1.10 -15.57 -8.46
C THR A 323 -1.64 -16.58 -9.45
N ALA A 324 -1.04 -17.76 -9.54
CA ALA A 324 -1.49 -18.85 -10.41
C ALA A 324 -2.89 -19.36 -10.00
N VAL A 325 -3.14 -19.58 -8.71
CA VAL A 325 -4.47 -20.00 -8.22
C VAL A 325 -5.50 -18.90 -8.44
N ALA A 326 -5.18 -17.64 -8.18
CA ALA A 326 -6.06 -16.51 -8.43
C ALA A 326 -6.40 -16.37 -9.92
N LEU A 327 -5.41 -16.49 -10.81
CA LEU A 327 -5.58 -16.46 -12.26
C LEU A 327 -6.44 -17.64 -12.75
N ALA A 328 -6.12 -18.86 -12.32
CA ALA A 328 -6.91 -20.05 -12.65
C ALA A 328 -8.37 -19.89 -12.19
N ASN A 329 -8.57 -19.28 -11.03
CA ASN A 329 -9.90 -19.01 -10.49
C ASN A 329 -10.66 -17.93 -11.28
N MET A 330 -9.98 -16.89 -11.76
CA MET A 330 -10.57 -15.89 -12.66
C MET A 330 -10.95 -16.51 -14.00
N VAL A 331 -10.07 -17.32 -14.60
CA VAL A 331 -10.35 -18.03 -15.86
C VAL A 331 -11.54 -18.97 -15.70
N LEU A 332 -11.57 -19.73 -14.61
CA LEU A 332 -12.69 -20.63 -14.32
C LEU A 332 -14.01 -19.85 -14.19
N VAL A 333 -14.05 -18.76 -13.42
CA VAL A 333 -15.25 -17.93 -13.28
C VAL A 333 -15.69 -17.37 -14.63
N GLY A 334 -14.75 -16.90 -15.46
CA GLY A 334 -15.03 -16.43 -16.82
C GLY A 334 -15.66 -17.52 -17.68
N LEU A 335 -15.14 -18.76 -17.61
CA LEU A 335 -15.72 -19.92 -18.29
C LEU A 335 -17.12 -20.26 -17.78
N VAL A 336 -17.36 -20.21 -16.46
CA VAL A 336 -18.71 -20.42 -15.90
C VAL A 336 -19.70 -19.41 -16.46
N ILE A 337 -19.33 -18.13 -16.45
CA ILE A 337 -20.19 -17.07 -16.97
C ILE A 337 -20.46 -17.27 -18.46
N ALA A 338 -19.43 -17.55 -19.26
CA ALA A 338 -19.58 -17.78 -20.69
C ALA A 338 -20.53 -18.94 -20.97
N VAL A 339 -20.41 -20.05 -20.22
CA VAL A 339 -21.28 -21.21 -20.38
C VAL A 339 -22.73 -20.91 -19.98
N VAL A 340 -22.94 -20.21 -18.86
CA VAL A 340 -24.28 -19.79 -18.43
C VAL A 340 -24.93 -18.88 -19.49
N VAL A 341 -24.18 -17.93 -20.06
CA VAL A 341 -24.68 -17.03 -21.11
C VAL A 341 -25.01 -17.79 -22.39
N VAL A 342 -24.12 -18.66 -22.87
CA VAL A 342 -24.36 -19.47 -24.08
C VAL A 342 -25.55 -20.40 -23.89
N HIS A 343 -25.71 -20.99 -22.70
CA HIS A 343 -26.84 -21.86 -22.40
C HIS A 343 -28.16 -21.07 -22.40
N ALA A 344 -28.18 -19.92 -21.72
CA ALA A 344 -29.34 -19.05 -21.62
C ALA A 344 -29.78 -18.46 -22.98
N LEU A 345 -28.84 -18.22 -23.90
CA LEU A 345 -29.11 -17.75 -25.27
C LEU A 345 -29.49 -18.88 -26.24
N GLY A 346 -29.23 -20.13 -25.89
CA GLY A 346 -29.48 -21.29 -26.72
C GLY A 346 -30.71 -22.09 -26.24
N PRO A 347 -30.54 -23.33 -25.77
CA PRO A 347 -31.64 -24.19 -25.36
C PRO A 347 -32.16 -23.91 -23.94
N GLY A 348 -31.44 -23.11 -23.15
CA GLY A 348 -31.78 -22.77 -21.78
C GLY A 348 -32.79 -21.64 -21.69
N SER A 349 -33.11 -21.24 -20.47
CA SER A 349 -34.05 -20.14 -20.23
C SER A 349 -33.31 -18.85 -19.87
N PRO A 350 -33.74 -17.68 -20.37
CA PRO A 350 -33.09 -16.40 -20.06
C PRO A 350 -33.10 -16.04 -18.57
N TRP A 351 -33.95 -16.67 -17.74
CA TRP A 351 -33.91 -16.45 -16.29
C TRP A 351 -32.59 -16.94 -15.66
N GLU A 352 -31.86 -17.86 -16.31
CA GLU A 352 -30.56 -18.33 -15.83
C GLU A 352 -29.51 -17.23 -15.78
N LEU A 353 -29.69 -16.14 -16.55
CA LEU A 353 -28.83 -14.95 -16.46
C LEU A 353 -28.96 -14.26 -15.09
N PHE A 354 -30.09 -14.41 -14.39
CA PHE A 354 -30.22 -13.92 -13.01
C PHE A 354 -29.33 -14.68 -12.02
N ALA A 355 -28.80 -15.86 -12.37
CA ALA A 355 -27.83 -16.57 -11.55
C ALA A 355 -26.42 -15.95 -11.63
N VAL A 356 -26.11 -15.19 -12.70
CA VAL A 356 -24.77 -14.61 -12.91
C VAL A 356 -24.36 -13.65 -11.78
N PRO A 357 -25.19 -12.70 -11.32
CA PRO A 357 -24.88 -11.89 -10.14
C PRO A 357 -24.58 -12.70 -8.88
N PHE A 358 -25.19 -13.88 -8.71
CA PHE A 358 -24.92 -14.75 -7.56
C PHE A 358 -23.55 -15.43 -7.63
N LEU A 359 -22.98 -15.62 -8.84
CA LEU A 359 -21.58 -16.03 -9.01
C LEU A 359 -20.59 -14.98 -8.47
N PHE A 360 -21.00 -13.71 -8.50
CA PHE A 360 -20.23 -12.58 -7.97
C PHE A 360 -20.52 -12.27 -6.50
N TYR A 361 -21.54 -12.87 -5.90
CA TYR A 361 -21.70 -12.98 -4.44
C TYR A 361 -20.64 -13.95 -3.87
N ARG A 362 -19.38 -13.71 -4.22
CA ARG A 362 -18.27 -14.40 -3.61
C ARG A 362 -18.15 -13.97 -2.15
N MET A 363 -17.94 -15.01 -1.34
CA MET A 363 -17.44 -14.95 0.02
C MET A 363 -16.42 -13.82 0.25
N PRO A 364 -16.36 -13.26 1.47
CA PRO A 364 -16.49 -13.99 2.73
C PRO A 364 -17.93 -14.06 3.21
N ALA A 365 -18.61 -15.20 3.00
CA ALA A 365 -19.85 -15.51 3.68
C ALA A 365 -19.46 -16.13 5.02
N ASP A 366 -20.10 -15.71 6.10
CA ASP A 366 -19.72 -16.10 7.47
C ASP A 366 -19.89 -17.61 7.74
N SER A 367 -20.47 -18.36 6.79
CA SER A 367 -20.65 -19.81 6.85
C SER A 367 -20.47 -20.45 5.46
N PRO A 368 -19.73 -21.56 5.35
CA PRO A 368 -19.66 -22.37 4.13
C PRO A 368 -21.00 -23.06 3.78
N VAL A 369 -21.93 -23.13 4.74
CA VAL A 369 -23.22 -23.81 4.57
C VAL A 369 -24.14 -23.05 3.62
N VAL A 370 -24.14 -21.71 3.66
CA VAL A 370 -25.02 -20.89 2.81
C VAL A 370 -24.69 -21.04 1.32
N PRO A 371 -23.43 -20.88 0.87
CA PRO A 371 -23.08 -21.13 -0.52
C PRO A 371 -23.25 -22.59 -0.91
N ALA A 372 -22.96 -23.56 -0.02
CA ALA A 372 -23.23 -24.97 -0.33
C ALA A 372 -24.74 -25.24 -0.55
N ALA A 373 -25.61 -24.67 0.29
CA ALA A 373 -27.06 -24.78 0.13
C ALA A 373 -27.54 -24.06 -1.14
N MET A 374 -27.01 -22.87 -1.45
CA MET A 374 -27.31 -22.19 -2.72
C MET A 374 -26.86 -22.99 -3.92
N VAL A 375 -25.69 -23.63 -3.86
CA VAL A 375 -25.23 -24.53 -4.92
C VAL A 375 -26.19 -25.69 -5.09
N VAL A 376 -26.67 -26.32 -4.01
CA VAL A 376 -27.69 -27.38 -4.06
C VAL A 376 -29.00 -26.88 -4.69
N VAL A 377 -29.48 -25.69 -4.30
CA VAL A 377 -30.67 -25.08 -4.92
C VAL A 377 -30.43 -24.80 -6.40
N LEU A 378 -29.25 -24.30 -6.78
CA LEU A 378 -28.89 -24.13 -8.18
C LEU A 378 -28.86 -25.48 -8.90
N VAL A 379 -28.32 -26.54 -8.30
CA VAL A 379 -28.31 -27.89 -8.89
C VAL A 379 -29.72 -28.40 -9.18
N LEU A 380 -30.66 -28.09 -8.29
CA LEU A 380 -32.05 -28.52 -8.43
C LEU A 380 -32.83 -27.70 -9.48
N VAL A 381 -32.42 -26.46 -9.73
CA VAL A 381 -33.16 -25.52 -10.57
C VAL A 381 -32.49 -25.29 -11.94
N SER A 382 -31.18 -25.51 -12.06
CA SER A 382 -30.37 -25.27 -13.27
C SER A 382 -29.76 -26.56 -13.83
N SER A 383 -29.12 -26.46 -15.00
CA SER A 383 -28.49 -27.62 -15.64
C SER A 383 -27.39 -28.26 -14.76
N PRO A 384 -27.18 -29.59 -14.82
CA PRO A 384 -26.12 -30.28 -14.08
C PRO A 384 -24.72 -29.71 -14.34
N LEU A 385 -24.52 -29.07 -15.49
CA LEU A 385 -23.26 -28.47 -15.88
C LEU A 385 -23.02 -27.16 -15.14
N ALA A 386 -24.04 -26.29 -15.01
CA ALA A 386 -23.95 -25.06 -14.22
C ALA A 386 -23.70 -25.36 -12.74
N ALA A 387 -24.35 -26.42 -12.23
CA ALA A 387 -24.11 -26.97 -10.90
C ALA A 387 -22.65 -27.41 -10.68
N GLY A 388 -22.10 -28.20 -11.60
CA GLY A 388 -20.72 -28.69 -11.53
C GLY A 388 -19.69 -27.55 -11.53
N LEU A 389 -19.92 -26.54 -12.37
CA LEU A 389 -19.04 -25.35 -12.44
C LEU A 389 -19.11 -24.50 -11.17
N ASN A 390 -20.28 -24.37 -10.55
CA ASN A 390 -20.44 -23.70 -9.28
C ASN A 390 -19.74 -24.43 -8.12
N LEU A 391 -19.86 -25.76 -8.07
CA LEU A 391 -19.12 -26.59 -7.10
C LEU A 391 -17.61 -26.42 -7.27
N LEU A 392 -17.13 -26.36 -8.52
CA LEU A 392 -15.71 -26.19 -8.80
C LEU A 392 -15.22 -24.80 -8.38
N SER A 393 -15.98 -23.73 -8.67
CA SER A 393 -15.68 -22.36 -8.22
C SER A 393 -15.73 -22.22 -6.69
N PHE A 394 -16.66 -22.92 -6.02
CA PHE A 394 -16.69 -22.99 -4.56
C PHE A 394 -15.46 -23.72 -4.01
N GLY A 395 -15.10 -24.85 -4.62
CA GLY A 395 -13.92 -25.64 -4.26
C GLY A 395 -12.61 -24.84 -4.41
N THR A 396 -12.44 -24.10 -5.50
CA THR A 396 -11.27 -23.23 -5.70
C THR A 396 -11.25 -22.08 -4.71
N GLY A 397 -12.38 -21.43 -4.43
CA GLY A 397 -12.48 -20.37 -3.43
C GLY A 397 -12.13 -20.87 -2.02
N TRP A 398 -12.64 -22.04 -1.64
CA TRP A 398 -12.32 -22.70 -0.38
C TRP A 398 -10.85 -23.11 -0.29
N MET A 399 -10.29 -23.65 -1.37
CA MET A 399 -8.87 -24.00 -1.45
C MET A 399 -7.98 -22.77 -1.36
N GLN A 400 -8.32 -21.68 -2.06
CA GLN A 400 -7.62 -20.40 -1.98
C GLN A 400 -7.65 -19.85 -0.54
N THR A 401 -8.83 -19.84 0.10
CA THR A 401 -8.98 -19.45 1.50
C THR A 401 -8.09 -20.30 2.41
N ARG A 402 -8.06 -21.63 2.22
CA ARG A 402 -7.18 -22.50 3.01
C ARG A 402 -5.69 -22.24 2.76
N LEU A 403 -5.29 -21.97 1.52
CA LEU A 403 -3.91 -21.62 1.19
C LEU A 403 -3.52 -20.28 1.79
N GLU A 404 -4.41 -19.28 1.77
CA GLU A 404 -4.19 -17.99 2.41
C GLU A 404 -4.11 -18.12 3.93
N MET A 405 -4.99 -18.92 4.56
CA MET A 405 -4.90 -19.22 5.99
C MET A 405 -3.59 -19.93 6.36
N ARG A 406 -3.14 -20.90 5.56
CA ARG A 406 -1.84 -21.57 5.73
C ARG A 406 -0.69 -20.58 5.57
N ARG A 407 -0.76 -19.68 4.59
CA ARG A 407 0.23 -18.63 4.37
C ARG A 407 0.24 -17.65 5.53
N LEU A 408 -0.91 -17.19 5.99
CA LEU A 408 -1.03 -16.29 7.14
C LEU A 408 -0.48 -16.95 8.40
N ARG A 409 -0.72 -18.26 8.61
CA ARG A 409 -0.13 -19.02 9.70
C ARG A 409 1.38 -19.19 9.55
N ALA A 410 1.88 -19.50 8.35
CA ALA A 410 3.32 -19.60 8.09
C ALA A 410 4.03 -18.25 8.28
N VAL A 411 3.34 -17.16 7.96
CA VAL A 411 3.78 -15.81 8.26
C VAL A 411 3.63 -15.60 9.76
N THR A 412 2.47 -15.22 10.24
CA THR A 412 2.24 -14.71 11.60
C THR A 412 2.48 -15.73 12.72
N GLY A 413 2.55 -17.03 12.44
CA GLY A 413 2.52 -18.10 13.43
C GLY A 413 1.14 -18.32 14.06
N VAL A 414 0.14 -17.49 13.73
CA VAL A 414 -1.21 -17.53 14.31
C VAL A 414 -2.13 -18.35 13.42
N GLY A 415 -2.79 -19.36 14.01
CA GLY A 415 -3.85 -20.11 13.34
C GLY A 415 -5.19 -19.40 13.53
N LEU A 416 -5.75 -18.85 12.45
CA LEU A 416 -7.12 -18.32 12.47
C LEU A 416 -8.12 -19.43 12.15
N THR A 417 -9.30 -19.38 12.76
CA THR A 417 -10.48 -20.11 12.29
C THR A 417 -11.03 -19.47 11.00
N LEU A 418 -11.89 -20.17 10.27
CA LEU A 418 -12.49 -19.64 9.03
C LEU A 418 -13.29 -18.35 9.30
N ARG A 419 -14.00 -18.28 10.42
CA ARG A 419 -14.76 -17.09 10.83
C ARG A 419 -13.86 -15.90 11.15
N GLU A 420 -12.72 -16.14 11.80
CA GLU A 420 -11.75 -15.09 12.10
C GLU A 420 -11.04 -14.59 10.85
N TYR A 421 -10.69 -15.52 9.95
CA TYR A 421 -10.06 -15.21 8.68
C TYR A 421 -10.97 -14.38 7.76
N THR A 422 -12.25 -14.74 7.68
CA THR A 422 -13.25 -13.98 6.93
C THR A 422 -13.44 -12.57 7.50
N GLY A 423 -13.46 -12.43 8.83
CA GLY A 423 -13.42 -11.12 9.50
C GLY A 423 -12.18 -10.30 9.15
N HIS A 424 -11.00 -10.93 9.19
CA HIS A 424 -9.73 -10.30 8.78
C HIS A 424 -9.75 -9.82 7.32
N LEU A 425 -10.23 -10.64 6.39
CA LEU A 425 -10.37 -10.28 4.97
C LEU A 425 -11.31 -9.09 4.76
N ARG A 426 -12.47 -9.08 5.42
CA ARG A 426 -13.43 -7.96 5.31
C ARG A 426 -12.78 -6.62 5.72
N ARG A 427 -11.93 -6.63 6.74
CA ARG A 427 -11.21 -5.43 7.21
C ARG A 427 -10.15 -4.97 6.23
N THR A 428 -9.36 -5.90 5.70
CA THR A 428 -8.27 -5.58 4.76
C THR A 428 -8.77 -5.22 3.36
N LEU A 429 -9.89 -5.79 2.90
CA LEU A 429 -10.43 -5.60 1.55
C LEU A 429 -11.52 -4.52 1.45
N ARG A 430 -12.06 -4.02 2.58
CA ARG A 430 -13.15 -3.02 2.59
C ARG A 430 -12.92 -1.80 1.68
N PRO A 431 -11.72 -1.20 1.59
CA PRO A 431 -11.49 -0.07 0.69
C PRO A 431 -11.71 -0.45 -0.78
N ALA A 432 -11.20 -1.61 -1.20
CA ALA A 432 -11.30 -2.07 -2.59
C ALA A 432 -12.70 -2.58 -2.97
N PHE A 433 -13.45 -3.11 -2.01
CA PHE A 433 -14.78 -3.68 -2.25
C PHE A 433 -15.86 -2.60 -2.42
N VAL A 434 -15.75 -1.48 -1.69
CA VAL A 434 -16.66 -0.34 -1.86
C VAL A 434 -16.51 0.27 -3.26
N VAL A 435 -15.27 0.42 -3.74
CA VAL A 435 -14.97 0.92 -5.09
C VAL A 435 -15.49 -0.03 -6.18
N ARG A 436 -15.26 -1.34 -6.05
CA ARG A 436 -15.76 -2.32 -7.03
C ARG A 436 -17.28 -2.44 -7.07
N ARG A 437 -17.94 -2.33 -5.91
CA ARG A 437 -19.41 -2.33 -5.84
C ARG A 437 -20.00 -1.08 -6.47
N ALA A 438 -19.36 0.07 -6.29
CA ALA A 438 -19.75 1.31 -6.98
C ALA A 438 -19.61 1.18 -8.50
N ALA A 439 -18.48 0.65 -8.99
CA ALA A 439 -18.22 0.43 -10.42
C ALA A 439 -19.21 -0.54 -11.09
N LEU A 440 -19.60 -1.62 -10.40
CA LEU A 440 -20.61 -2.55 -10.91
C LEU A 440 -22.01 -1.94 -10.94
N LEU A 441 -22.36 -1.12 -9.95
CA LEU A 441 -23.65 -0.43 -9.91
C LEU A 441 -23.74 0.69 -10.98
N SER A 442 -22.64 1.37 -11.29
CA SER A 442 -22.60 2.33 -12.40
C SER A 442 -22.66 1.63 -13.76
N ALA A 443 -21.97 0.50 -13.95
CA ALA A 443 -22.09 -0.31 -15.17
C ALA A 443 -23.55 -0.80 -15.40
N PHE A 444 -24.23 -1.22 -14.34
CA PHE A 444 -25.63 -1.65 -14.42
C PHE A 444 -26.60 -0.51 -14.73
N ARG A 445 -26.33 0.70 -14.22
CA ARG A 445 -27.10 1.90 -14.57
C ARG A 445 -26.91 2.30 -16.03
N ILE A 446 -25.69 2.20 -16.55
CA ILE A 446 -25.37 2.52 -17.96
C ILE A 446 -26.09 1.55 -18.91
N ALA A 447 -26.04 0.25 -18.64
CA ALA A 447 -26.74 -0.76 -19.44
C ALA A 447 -28.27 -0.55 -19.47
N ARG A 448 -28.86 -0.18 -18.32
CA ARG A 448 -30.30 0.10 -18.23
C ARG A 448 -30.70 1.39 -18.95
N PHE A 449 -29.81 2.38 -19.02
CA PHE A 449 -30.03 3.62 -19.78
C PHE A 449 -29.94 3.39 -21.29
N SER A 450 -29.04 2.53 -21.77
CA SER A 450 -28.95 2.20 -23.21
C SER A 450 -30.18 1.45 -23.73
N GLU A 451 -30.82 0.62 -22.90
CA GLU A 451 -32.07 -0.05 -23.27
C GLU A 451 -33.25 0.92 -23.35
N SER A 452 -33.29 1.96 -22.50
CA SER A 452 -34.34 2.98 -22.55
C SER A 452 -34.19 4.00 -23.68
N ALA A 453 -32.99 4.10 -24.27
CA ALA A 453 -32.70 5.01 -25.38
C ALA A 453 -32.87 4.35 -26.77
N ALA A 454 -33.04 3.02 -26.80
CA ALA A 454 -33.14 2.24 -28.03
C ALA A 454 -34.57 1.77 -28.36
N GLY A 455 -35.55 2.10 -27.52
CA GLY A 455 -36.98 1.91 -27.76
C GLY A 455 -37.71 3.25 -27.67
#